data_AF-A0A7I4EUF1-F1
#
_entry.id   AF-A0A7I4EUF1-F1
#
_cell.length_a   1.000
_cell.length_b   1.000
_cell.length_c   1.000
_cell.angle_alpha   90.00
_cell.angle_beta   90.00
_cell.angle_gamma   90.00
#
_symmetry.space_group_name_H-M   'P 1'
#
loop_
_entity.id
_entity.type
_entity.pdbx_description
1 polymer ?
#
loop_
_entity_poly.entity_id
_entity_poly.type
_entity_poly.pdbx_seq_one_letter_code
_entity_poly.pdbx_strand_id
1 'polypeptide(L)'
;MLVRKEIVEACLDRIRKLADNCTGLQGFLVVYAVGDGAGSGLGSLLLERLSVDYGKKLKLRMTVYPNPDVSNVIAEPYNSVLSTHSLLENTEVAVMLDNKAIYDVCRKFLDIARPTYTTLNRLVTQVRSPVPFISIKCLSHLFYSRLLYMYHTKLQSK
;
A
#
# COMPACT_ATOMS: atom_id res chain seq x y z
N MET A 1 -17.05 0.30 12.85
CA MET A 1 -15.67 0.33 13.43
C MET A 1 -15.15 -1.05 13.81
N LEU A 2 -15.98 -1.93 14.38
CA LEU A 2 -15.58 -3.28 14.84
C LEU A 2 -14.96 -4.15 13.73
N VAL A 3 -15.58 -4.21 12.55
CA VAL A 3 -15.08 -4.99 11.40
C VAL A 3 -13.66 -4.60 10.98
N ARG A 4 -13.28 -3.32 11.09
CA ARG A 4 -11.92 -2.88 10.70
C ARG A 4 -10.86 -3.33 11.70
N LYS A 5 -11.20 -3.39 12.99
CA LYS A 5 -10.25 -3.84 14.04
C LYS A 5 -9.96 -5.33 13.91
N GLU A 6 -10.98 -6.16 13.69
CA GLU A 6 -10.81 -7.60 13.50
C GLU A 6 -9.92 -7.93 12.29
N ILE A 7 -10.11 -7.21 11.18
CA ILE A 7 -9.26 -7.37 9.99
C ILE A 7 -7.82 -6.95 10.29
N VAL A 8 -7.61 -5.85 11.00
CA VAL A 8 -6.26 -5.38 11.36
C VAL A 8 -5.56 -6.37 12.28
N GLU A 9 -6.24 -6.91 13.29
CA GLU A 9 -5.68 -7.93 14.18
C GLU A 9 -5.25 -9.18 13.41
N ALA A 10 -6.11 -9.69 12.51
CA ALA A 10 -5.77 -10.82 11.64
C ALA A 10 -4.58 -10.51 10.70
N CYS A 11 -4.46 -9.26 10.23
CA CYS A 11 -3.30 -8.82 9.45
C CYS A 11 -2.02 -8.81 10.29
N LEU A 12 -2.08 -8.24 11.50
CA LEU A 12 -0.93 -8.12 12.40
C LEU A 12 -0.38 -9.49 12.80
N ASP A 13 -1.25 -10.47 13.08
CA ASP A 13 -0.80 -11.83 13.40
C ASP A 13 -0.06 -12.50 12.24
N ARG A 14 -0.48 -12.24 10.99
CA ARG A 14 0.24 -12.72 9.81
C ARG A 14 1.56 -11.97 9.63
N ILE A 15 1.59 -10.66 9.88
CA ILE A 15 2.80 -9.83 9.80
C ILE A 15 3.83 -10.32 10.83
N ARG A 16 3.42 -10.60 12.06
CA ARG A 16 4.27 -11.17 13.11
C ARG A 16 4.90 -12.48 12.68
N LYS A 17 4.11 -13.44 12.18
CA LYS A 17 4.64 -14.71 11.65
C LYS A 17 5.67 -14.53 10.53
N LEU A 18 5.47 -13.56 9.64
CA LEU A 18 6.45 -13.27 8.59
C LEU A 18 7.68 -12.54 9.12
N ALA A 19 7.52 -11.66 10.10
CA ALA A 19 8.64 -10.99 10.76
C ALA A 19 9.53 -11.99 11.50
N ASP A 20 8.92 -12.97 12.19
CA ASP A 20 9.64 -14.05 12.90
C ASP A 20 10.43 -14.95 11.94
N ASN A 21 9.93 -15.14 10.71
CA ASN A 21 10.62 -15.89 9.66
C ASN A 21 11.79 -15.13 9.00
N CYS A 22 11.99 -13.85 9.31
CA CYS A 22 13.02 -13.01 8.69
C CYS A 22 14.21 -12.78 9.64
N THR A 23 15.41 -13.20 9.26
CA THR A 23 16.66 -13.03 10.03
C THR A 23 17.28 -11.62 9.92
N GLY A 24 16.45 -10.57 9.95
CA GLY A 24 16.92 -9.18 9.85
C GLY A 24 15.95 -8.25 9.12
N LEU A 25 14.71 -8.17 9.58
CA LEU A 25 13.71 -7.27 9.00
C LEU A 25 14.18 -5.80 9.06
N GLN A 26 14.28 -5.15 7.91
CA GLN A 26 14.67 -3.73 7.84
C GLN A 26 13.47 -2.78 7.97
N GLY A 27 12.31 -3.20 7.47
CA GLY A 27 11.10 -2.41 7.61
C GLY A 27 9.87 -2.95 6.90
N PHE A 28 8.84 -2.12 6.90
CA PHE A 28 7.55 -2.39 6.26
C PHE A 28 7.32 -1.42 5.11
N LEU A 29 6.81 -1.95 3.99
CA LEU A 29 6.30 -1.17 2.87
C LEU A 29 4.78 -1.27 2.86
N VAL A 30 4.08 -0.17 3.17
CA VAL A 30 2.61 -0.12 3.17
C VAL A 30 2.13 0.59 1.91
N VAL A 31 1.40 -0.14 1.06
CA VAL A 31 0.86 0.38 -0.20
C VAL A 31 -0.65 0.52 -0.10
N TYR A 32 -1.21 1.71 -0.36
CA TYR A 32 -2.65 1.92 -0.37
C TYR A 32 -3.08 3.04 -1.33
N ALA A 33 -4.36 3.08 -1.67
CA ALA A 33 -4.96 4.16 -2.44
C ALA A 33 -5.58 5.18 -1.49
N VAL A 34 -5.29 6.47 -1.68
CA VAL A 34 -5.77 7.52 -0.77
C VAL A 34 -7.23 7.94 -1.09
N GLY A 35 -7.68 7.65 -2.31
CA GLY A 35 -9.06 7.92 -2.74
C GLY A 35 -10.11 6.98 -2.14
N ASP A 36 -9.71 5.78 -1.69
CA ASP A 36 -10.61 4.83 -1.07
C ASP A 36 -10.67 5.03 0.44
N GLY A 37 -11.77 5.58 0.94
CA GLY A 37 -11.99 5.85 2.37
C GLY A 37 -11.94 4.59 3.27
N ALA A 38 -12.07 3.40 2.69
CA ALA A 38 -11.85 2.15 3.40
C ALA A 38 -10.35 1.80 3.49
N GLY A 39 -9.63 1.86 2.37
CA GLY A 39 -8.19 1.60 2.28
C GLY A 39 -7.36 2.58 3.12
N SER A 40 -7.69 3.87 3.11
CA SER A 40 -6.98 4.85 3.93
C SER A 40 -7.19 4.64 5.43
N GLY A 41 -8.44 4.41 5.86
CA GLY A 41 -8.75 4.18 7.27
C GLY A 41 -8.16 2.88 7.82
N LEU A 42 -8.09 1.82 7.01
CA LEU A 42 -7.38 0.58 7.39
C LEU A 42 -5.86 0.81 7.44
N GLY A 43 -5.31 1.51 6.44
CA GLY A 43 -3.89 1.83 6.35
C GLY A 43 -3.39 2.65 7.54
N SER A 44 -4.14 3.68 7.97
CA SER A 44 -3.79 4.49 9.15
C SER A 44 -3.75 3.65 10.42
N LEU A 45 -4.81 2.86 10.66
CA LEU A 45 -4.90 2.03 11.86
C LEU A 45 -3.79 0.95 11.88
N LEU A 46 -3.45 0.39 10.72
CA LEU A 46 -2.38 -0.59 10.60
C LEU A 46 -1.00 0.06 10.84
N LEU A 47 -0.76 1.27 10.33
CA LEU A 47 0.47 2.03 10.57
C LEU A 47 0.64 2.45 12.04
N GLU A 48 -0.43 2.85 12.71
CA GLU A 48 -0.42 3.13 14.15
C GLU A 48 0.01 1.89 14.93
N ARG A 49 -0.59 0.73 14.64
CA ARG A 49 -0.25 -0.53 15.33
C ARG A 49 1.17 -1.01 15.03
N LEU A 50 1.61 -0.90 13.77
CA LEU A 50 3.00 -1.21 13.41
C LEU A 50 4.00 -0.25 14.07
N SER A 51 3.60 1.01 14.33
CA SER A 51 4.45 1.97 15.04
C SER A 51 4.60 1.62 16.51
N VAL A 52 3.56 1.06 17.13
CA VAL A 52 3.61 0.54 18.51
C VAL A 52 4.48 -0.71 18.60
N ASP A 53 4.24 -1.70 17.74
CA ASP A 53 4.92 -3.00 17.81
C ASP A 53 6.36 -2.96 17.25
N TYR A 54 6.61 -2.14 16.23
CA TYR A 54 7.87 -2.10 15.48
C TYR A 54 8.43 -0.68 15.30
N GLY A 55 8.33 0.18 16.32
CA GLY A 55 8.72 1.60 16.24
C GLY A 55 10.18 1.90 15.83
N LYS A 56 11.09 0.92 15.92
CA LYS A 56 12.50 1.06 15.48
C LYS A 56 12.75 0.66 14.01
N LYS A 57 11.72 0.21 13.29
CA LYS A 57 11.83 -0.30 11.92
C LYS A 57 11.32 0.72 10.92
N LEU A 58 11.97 0.78 9.77
CA LEU A 58 11.64 1.75 8.72
C LEU A 58 10.24 1.47 8.17
N LYS A 59 9.41 2.52 8.13
CA LYS A 59 8.06 2.45 7.57
C LYS A 59 8.01 3.27 6.29
N LEU A 60 8.07 2.56 5.17
CA LEU A 60 7.89 3.12 3.84
C LEU A 60 6.41 3.07 3.48
N ARG A 61 5.90 4.18 2.97
CA ARG A 61 4.56 4.27 2.40
C ARG A 61 4.65 4.47 0.90
N MET A 62 3.77 3.79 0.18
CA MET A 62 3.53 4.05 -1.23
C MET A 62 2.05 4.33 -1.43
N THR A 63 1.71 5.56 -1.82
CA THR A 63 0.33 5.99 -2.00
C THR A 63 0.02 6.29 -3.44
N VAL A 64 -1.08 5.74 -3.92
CA VAL A 64 -1.62 6.10 -5.23
C VAL A 64 -2.58 7.28 -5.06
N TYR A 65 -2.22 8.40 -5.67
CA TYR A 65 -3.01 9.62 -5.64
C TYR A 65 -4.06 9.59 -6.76
N PRO A 66 -5.33 9.89 -6.43
CA PRO A 66 -6.39 9.97 -7.42
C PRO A 66 -6.15 11.13 -8.37
N ASN A 67 -6.59 10.98 -9.61
CA ASN A 67 -6.56 12.03 -10.61
C ASN A 67 -7.96 12.15 -11.24
N PRO A 68 -8.54 13.36 -11.35
CA PRO A 68 -9.89 13.56 -11.91
C PRO A 68 -10.04 13.07 -13.34
N ASP A 69 -8.96 12.99 -14.12
CA ASP A 69 -8.99 12.47 -15.49
C ASP A 69 -9.19 10.94 -15.56
N VAL A 70 -8.91 10.26 -14.44
CA VAL A 70 -8.86 8.80 -14.32
C VAL A 70 -10.00 8.27 -13.45
N SER A 71 -10.42 9.06 -12.46
CA SER A 71 -11.42 8.71 -11.46
C SER A 71 -12.52 9.76 -11.38
N ASN A 72 -13.77 9.28 -11.32
CA ASN A 72 -14.98 10.11 -11.29
C ASN A 72 -15.54 10.33 -9.87
N VAL A 73 -14.78 9.99 -8.82
CA VAL A 73 -15.28 10.07 -7.44
C VAL A 73 -15.02 11.46 -6.85
N ILE A 74 -16.08 12.23 -6.65
CA ILE A 74 -16.04 13.63 -6.19
C ILE A 74 -15.41 13.78 -4.78
N ALA A 75 -15.53 12.74 -3.93
CA ALA A 75 -15.04 12.76 -2.56
C ALA A 75 -13.55 12.38 -2.42
N GLU A 76 -12.89 11.93 -3.49
CA GLU A 76 -11.49 11.52 -3.47
C GLU A 76 -10.48 12.59 -3.03
N PRO A 77 -10.55 13.85 -3.49
CA PRO A 77 -9.61 14.88 -3.02
C PRO A 77 -9.78 15.16 -1.52
N TYR A 78 -11.02 15.15 -1.02
CA TYR A 78 -11.30 15.34 0.41
C TYR A 78 -10.72 14.19 1.25
N ASN A 79 -11.01 12.96 0.85
CA ASN A 79 -10.46 11.76 1.49
C ASN A 79 -8.94 11.74 1.42
N SER A 80 -8.35 12.22 0.33
CA SER A 80 -6.90 12.23 0.14
C SER A 80 -6.20 13.16 1.13
N VAL A 81 -6.72 14.36 1.32
CA VAL A 81 -6.17 15.32 2.28
C VAL A 81 -6.34 14.83 3.71
N LEU A 82 -7.54 14.36 4.08
CA LEU A 82 -7.83 13.89 5.44
C LEU A 82 -6.98 12.68 5.82
N SER A 83 -6.86 11.72 4.90
CA SER A 83 -6.05 10.52 5.11
C SER A 83 -4.57 10.89 5.24
N THR A 84 -4.07 11.79 4.39
CA THR A 84 -2.66 12.19 4.41
C THR A 84 -2.27 12.79 5.75
N HIS A 85 -3.14 13.59 6.38
CA HIS A 85 -2.90 14.16 7.70
C HIS A 85 -2.59 13.09 8.75
N SER A 86 -3.49 12.11 8.96
CA SER A 86 -3.28 11.04 9.95
C SER A 86 -2.10 10.13 9.61
N LEU A 87 -1.76 10.02 8.33
CA LEU A 87 -0.74 9.12 7.85
C LEU A 87 0.67 9.72 7.98
N LEU A 88 0.81 11.04 7.88
CA LEU A 88 2.09 11.74 8.02
C LEU A 88 2.77 11.49 9.37
N GLU A 89 2.01 11.38 10.46
CA GLU A 89 2.56 11.24 11.82
C GLU A 89 3.25 9.87 12.05
N ASN A 90 2.81 8.83 11.34
CA ASN A 90 3.23 7.45 11.63
C ASN A 90 4.22 6.86 10.60
N THR A 91 4.62 7.62 9.59
CA THR A 91 5.44 7.13 8.46
C THR A 91 6.71 7.96 8.28
N GLU A 92 7.82 7.31 8.00
CA GLU A 92 9.12 7.96 7.83
C GLU A 92 9.39 8.42 6.40
N VAL A 93 8.94 7.64 5.41
CA VAL A 93 9.09 7.98 3.98
C VAL A 93 7.79 7.75 3.23
N ALA A 94 7.37 8.75 2.46
CA ALA A 94 6.18 8.68 1.62
C ALA A 94 6.56 8.79 0.14
N VAL A 95 6.26 7.74 -0.62
CA VAL A 95 6.33 7.72 -2.08
C VAL A 95 4.93 7.93 -2.61
N MET A 96 4.71 9.05 -3.30
CA MET A 96 3.42 9.38 -3.91
C MET A 96 3.47 9.03 -5.39
N LEU A 97 2.51 8.24 -5.84
CA LEU A 97 2.32 7.85 -7.22
C LEU A 97 1.10 8.55 -7.79
N ASP A 98 1.28 9.44 -8.76
CA ASP A 98 0.17 10.01 -9.50
C ASP A 98 -0.34 8.98 -10.51
N ASN A 99 -1.64 8.67 -10.43
CA ASN A 99 -2.29 7.82 -11.42
C ASN A 99 -2.04 8.34 -12.84
N LYS A 100 -2.19 9.64 -13.11
CA LYS A 100 -1.99 10.19 -14.46
C LYS A 100 -0.58 9.95 -14.98
N ALA A 101 0.44 10.11 -14.13
CA ALA A 101 1.81 9.83 -14.51
C ALA A 101 2.01 8.33 -14.86
N ILE A 102 1.42 7.42 -14.08
CA ILE A 102 1.47 5.98 -14.40
C ILE A 102 0.71 5.67 -15.70
N TYR A 103 -0.46 6.29 -15.91
CA TYR A 103 -1.23 6.17 -17.15
C TYR A 103 -0.41 6.65 -18.36
N ASP A 104 0.25 7.80 -18.25
CA ASP A 104 1.10 8.36 -19.31
C ASP A 104 2.31 7.47 -19.59
N VAL A 105 2.92 6.89 -18.55
CA VAL A 105 4.03 5.93 -18.70
C VAL A 105 3.56 4.67 -19.43
N CYS A 106 2.41 4.10 -19.04
CA CYS A 106 1.83 2.94 -19.73
C CYS A 106 1.52 3.25 -21.20
N ARG A 107 1.06 4.46 -21.51
CA ARG A 107 0.73 4.85 -22.87
C ARG A 107 1.97 5.11 -23.73
N LYS A 108 2.98 5.80 -23.17
CA LYS A 108 4.19 6.21 -23.90
C LYS A 108 5.23 5.10 -24.04
N PHE A 109 5.44 4.29 -23.00
CA PHE A 109 6.52 3.29 -22.97
C PHE A 109 6.04 1.86 -23.21
N LEU A 110 4.78 1.54 -22.90
CA LEU A 110 4.22 0.18 -23.11
C LEU A 110 3.29 0.12 -24.33
N ASP A 111 3.08 1.23 -25.03
CA ASP A 111 2.23 1.37 -26.22
C ASP A 111 0.79 0.84 -26.04
N ILE A 112 0.25 0.97 -24.82
CA ILE A 112 -1.10 0.54 -24.49
C ILE A 112 -2.05 1.71 -24.70
N ALA A 113 -2.89 1.65 -25.75
CA ALA A 113 -3.82 2.72 -26.10
C ALA A 113 -4.84 3.05 -24.98
N ARG A 114 -5.28 2.04 -24.22
CA ARG A 114 -6.20 2.17 -23.07
C ARG A 114 -5.75 1.26 -21.92
N PRO A 115 -4.87 1.72 -21.03
CA PRO A 115 -4.44 0.93 -19.89
C PRO A 115 -5.59 0.75 -18.90
N THR A 116 -5.79 -0.49 -18.44
CA THR A 116 -6.77 -0.85 -17.40
C THR A 116 -6.14 -0.82 -16.01
N TYR A 117 -6.96 -0.71 -14.96
CA TYR A 117 -6.50 -0.75 -13.57
C TYR A 117 -5.68 -1.99 -13.21
N THR A 118 -5.92 -3.12 -13.87
CA THR A 118 -5.11 -4.34 -13.68
C THR A 118 -3.68 -4.16 -14.18
N THR A 119 -3.49 -3.50 -15.32
CA THR A 119 -2.16 -3.18 -15.87
C THR A 119 -1.42 -2.16 -15.01
N LEU A 120 -2.11 -1.13 -14.52
CA LEU A 120 -1.52 -0.14 -13.62
C LEU A 120 -1.10 -0.76 -12.30
N ASN A 121 -1.97 -1.56 -11.70
CA ASN A 121 -1.65 -2.28 -10.48
C ASN A 121 -0.48 -3.24 -10.69
N ARG A 122 -0.37 -3.89 -11.86
CA ARG A 122 0.81 -4.70 -12.20
C ARG A 122 2.08 -3.87 -12.19
N LEU A 123 2.07 -2.69 -12.81
CA LEU A 123 3.23 -1.79 -12.83
C LEU A 123 3.61 -1.32 -11.43
N VAL A 124 2.64 -0.87 -10.62
CA VAL A 124 2.86 -0.50 -9.22
C VAL A 124 3.39 -1.69 -8.41
N THR A 125 2.89 -2.91 -8.67
CA THR A 125 3.39 -4.10 -7.98
C THR A 125 4.80 -4.52 -8.40
N GLN A 126 5.24 -4.15 -9.61
CA GLN A 126 6.60 -4.38 -10.11
C GLN A 126 7.61 -3.41 -9.51
N VAL A 127 7.18 -2.28 -8.96
CA VAL A 127 8.05 -1.40 -8.17
C VAL A 127 8.42 -2.12 -6.88
N ARG A 128 9.48 -2.93 -6.98
CA ARG A 128 10.09 -3.70 -5.89
C ARG A 128 11.28 -2.90 -5.37
N SER A 129 11.26 -2.60 -4.06
CA SER A 129 12.48 -2.10 -3.40
C SER A 129 13.58 -3.18 -3.50
N PRO A 130 14.83 -2.82 -3.82
CA PRO A 130 15.96 -3.76 -3.81
C PRO A 130 16.30 -4.27 -2.39
N VAL A 131 15.69 -3.63 -1.39
CA VAL A 131 15.93 -3.78 0.04
C VAL A 131 14.87 -4.72 0.67
N PRO A 132 15.21 -5.56 1.69
CA PRO A 132 14.28 -6.53 2.28
C PRO A 132 13.20 -5.85 3.15
N PHE A 133 12.08 -5.49 2.50
CA PHE A 133 10.87 -4.99 3.13
C PHE A 133 9.74 -6.01 3.07
N ILE A 134 9.00 -6.14 4.18
CA ILE A 134 7.69 -6.81 4.14
C ILE A 134 6.71 -5.85 3.44
N SER A 135 6.25 -6.25 2.25
CA SER A 135 5.29 -5.46 1.48
C SER A 135 3.86 -5.80 1.87
N ILE A 136 3.17 -4.84 2.48
CA ILE A 136 1.77 -4.89 2.89
C ILE A 136 0.97 -4.08 1.87
N LYS A 137 0.18 -4.77 1.04
CA LYS A 137 -0.67 -4.12 0.03
C LYS A 137 -2.11 -4.05 0.52
N CYS A 138 -2.63 -2.83 0.64
CA CYS A 138 -4.01 -2.46 0.89
C CYS A 138 -4.55 -1.65 -0.30
N LEU A 139 -4.42 -2.21 -1.50
CA LEU A 139 -5.00 -1.65 -2.73
C LEU A 139 -6.35 -2.33 -2.95
N SER A 140 -7.44 -1.57 -2.88
CA SER A 140 -8.79 -2.04 -3.22
C SER A 140 -9.11 -1.69 -4.68
N HIS A 141 -9.62 -2.69 -5.39
CA HIS A 141 -10.69 -2.47 -6.38
C HIS A 141 -11.79 -3.56 -6.28
N LEU A 142 -11.61 -4.58 -5.42
CA LEU A 142 -12.63 -5.56 -5.05
C LEU A 142 -12.29 -6.10 -3.66
N PHE A 143 -13.06 -5.76 -2.63
CA PHE A 143 -13.19 -6.68 -1.49
C PHE A 143 -13.80 -7.97 -2.06
N TYR A 144 -13.06 -9.08 -2.19
CA TYR A 144 -13.52 -10.40 -1.74
C TYR A 144 -12.62 -11.63 -1.94
N SER A 145 -11.52 -11.65 -2.71
CA SER A 145 -10.85 -12.95 -2.99
C SER A 145 -9.44 -13.17 -2.40
N ARG A 146 -8.65 -12.12 -2.12
CA ARG A 146 -7.21 -12.30 -1.85
C ARG A 146 -6.61 -11.18 -0.98
N LEU A 147 -7.26 -10.87 0.14
CA LEU A 147 -6.71 -9.94 1.14
C LEU A 147 -5.39 -10.50 1.70
N LEU A 148 -4.32 -9.71 1.56
CA LEU A 148 -2.91 -9.95 1.87
C LEU A 148 -2.13 -10.83 0.88
N TYR A 149 -1.76 -10.25 -0.27
CA TYR A 149 -0.50 -10.63 -0.90
C TYR A 149 0.66 -9.97 -0.16
N MET A 150 1.06 -10.56 0.97
CA MET A 150 2.40 -10.33 1.49
C MET A 150 3.37 -11.07 0.58
N TYR A 151 4.13 -10.32 -0.22
CA TYR A 151 5.14 -10.92 -1.07
C TYR A 151 6.23 -11.52 -0.18
N HIS A 152 6.33 -12.84 -0.19
CA HIS A 152 7.46 -13.57 0.36
C HIS A 152 8.72 -13.08 -0.38
N THR A 153 9.57 -12.30 0.26
CA THR A 153 10.98 -12.28 -0.13
C THR A 153 11.45 -13.72 0.07
N LYS A 154 11.71 -14.44 -1.02
CA LYS A 154 12.47 -15.68 -0.97
C LYS A 154 13.81 -15.36 -0.30
N LEU A 155 13.90 -15.63 0.99
CA LEU A 155 15.13 -16.11 1.60
C LEU A 155 15.36 -17.51 1.02
N GLN A 156 15.94 -17.55 -0.17
CA GLN A 156 16.69 -18.70 -0.62
C GLN A 156 18.03 -18.11 -1.05
N SER A 157 18.93 -17.96 -0.08
CA SER A 157 20.35 -18.04 -0.39
C SER A 157 20.58 -19.43 -0.99
N LYS A 158 20.88 -19.45 -2.28
CA LYS A 158 21.96 -20.27 -2.84
C LYS A 158 22.54 -19.49 -4.00
#